data_AF-A0A7X9P9E8-F1
#
_entry.id   AF-A0A7X9P9E8-F1
#
_cell.length_a   1.000
_cell.length_b   1.000
_cell.length_c   1.000
_cell.angle_alpha   90.00
_cell.angle_beta   90.00
_cell.angle_gamma   90.00
#
_symmetry.space_group_name_H-M   'P 1'
#
loop_
_entity.id
_entity.type
_entity.pdbx_description
1 polymer ?
#
loop_
_entity_poly.entity_id
_entity_poly.type
_entity_poly.pdbx_seq_one_letter_code
_entity_poly.pdbx_strand_id
1 'polypeptide(L)'
;MPRRNERRCLRSDDTRTALSYQLAFSAVESGMDGLVLADDHGLLVASSPSTRRPEEVAAYGPLALDPDLLHPDCELAQREDVSVQCFEHDGARLFLVGMGGLASHRALALVRAMRGVCRILRRTTCVPPEPSVASPASA
;
A
#
# COMPACT_ATOMS: atom_id res chain seq x y z
N MET A 1 20.92 -10.68 -4.86
CA MET A 1 20.29 -10.36 -6.16
C MET A 1 19.50 -11.56 -6.61
N PRO A 2 18.16 -11.61 -6.42
CA PRO A 2 17.42 -12.77 -6.86
C PRO A 2 17.43 -12.86 -8.39
N ARG A 3 17.73 -14.04 -8.92
CA ARG A 3 17.94 -14.28 -10.36
C ARG A 3 16.61 -14.17 -11.12
N ARG A 4 16.67 -13.87 -12.42
CA ARG A 4 15.50 -13.66 -13.33
C ARG A 4 14.42 -14.76 -13.27
N ASN A 5 14.77 -15.98 -12.84
CA ASN A 5 13.84 -17.10 -12.62
C ASN A 5 13.04 -17.01 -11.30
N GLU A 6 13.60 -16.46 -10.22
CA GLU A 6 12.93 -16.35 -8.92
C GLU A 6 11.75 -15.35 -8.96
N ARG A 7 11.84 -14.32 -9.81
CA ARG A 7 10.72 -13.40 -10.12
C ARG A 7 9.50 -14.12 -10.73
N ARG A 8 9.67 -15.31 -11.31
CA ARG A 8 8.56 -16.12 -11.85
C ARG A 8 7.99 -17.12 -10.84
N CYS A 9 8.73 -17.47 -9.79
CA CYS A 9 8.30 -18.44 -8.78
C CYS A 9 7.44 -17.83 -7.66
N LEU A 10 7.42 -16.50 -7.51
CA LEU A 10 6.60 -15.81 -6.52
C LEU A 10 5.32 -15.23 -7.14
N ARG A 11 4.61 -16.06 -7.91
CA ARG A 11 3.22 -15.77 -8.31
C ARG A 11 2.32 -16.47 -7.29
N SER A 12 1.81 -15.70 -6.35
CA SER A 12 0.74 -16.15 -5.46
C SER A 12 -0.60 -15.77 -6.06
N ASP A 13 -1.56 -16.67 -6.02
CA ASP A 13 -2.98 -16.35 -6.29
C ASP A 13 -3.62 -15.62 -5.09
N ASP A 14 -2.98 -15.68 -3.91
CA ASP A 14 -3.33 -14.83 -2.78
C ASP A 14 -2.83 -13.40 -3.00
N THR A 15 -3.79 -12.47 -3.09
CA THR A 15 -3.54 -11.06 -3.39
C THR A 15 -2.69 -10.39 -2.33
N ARG A 16 -2.91 -10.68 -1.04
CA ARG A 16 -2.13 -10.09 0.05
C ARG A 16 -0.66 -10.48 -0.05
N THR A 17 -0.37 -11.75 -0.30
CA THR A 17 0.98 -12.25 -0.52
C THR A 17 1.64 -11.62 -1.75
N ALA A 18 0.91 -11.50 -2.87
CA ALA A 18 1.42 -10.85 -4.07
C ALA A 18 1.79 -9.38 -3.81
N LEU A 19 0.95 -8.65 -3.06
CA LEU A 19 1.23 -7.28 -2.64
C LEU A 19 2.47 -7.21 -1.76
N SER A 20 2.59 -8.06 -0.72
CA SER A 20 3.78 -8.09 0.14
C SER A 20 5.07 -8.34 -0.65
N TYR A 21 5.05 -9.22 -1.65
CA TYR A 21 6.20 -9.44 -2.54
C TYR A 21 6.50 -8.25 -3.43
N GLN A 22 5.49 -7.59 -3.97
CA GLN A 22 5.67 -6.38 -4.76
C GLN A 22 6.26 -5.24 -3.92
N LEU A 23 5.80 -5.07 -2.67
CA LEU A 23 6.33 -4.09 -1.73
C LEU A 23 7.78 -4.44 -1.33
N ALA A 24 8.07 -5.71 -1.03
CA ALA A 24 9.43 -6.16 -0.74
C ALA A 24 10.39 -5.89 -1.91
N PHE A 25 9.97 -6.23 -3.13
CA PHE A 25 10.76 -5.98 -4.33
C PHE A 25 11.00 -4.47 -4.53
N SER A 26 9.95 -3.66 -4.41
CA SER A 26 10.05 -2.20 -4.56
C SER A 26 10.94 -1.56 -3.51
N ALA A 27 10.88 -2.02 -2.25
CA ALA A 27 11.74 -1.52 -1.18
C ALA A 27 13.21 -1.77 -1.49
N VAL A 28 13.56 -3.01 -1.86
CA VAL A 28 14.94 -3.39 -2.23
C VAL A 28 15.43 -2.63 -3.47
N GLU A 29 14.60 -2.51 -4.51
CA GLU A 29 14.97 -1.82 -5.76
C GLU A 29 15.24 -0.32 -5.55
N SER A 30 14.56 0.30 -4.60
CA SER A 30 14.67 1.73 -4.32
C SER A 30 15.56 2.08 -3.12
N GLY A 31 16.10 1.07 -2.43
CA GLY A 31 16.91 1.26 -1.22
C GLY A 31 16.10 1.78 -0.03
N MET A 32 14.80 1.48 0.03
CA MET A 32 13.94 1.82 1.16
C MET A 32 13.99 0.73 2.23
N ASP A 33 13.83 1.13 3.48
CA ASP A 33 13.84 0.21 4.63
C ASP A 33 12.54 -0.59 4.71
N GLY A 34 11.43 0.02 4.29
CA GLY A 34 10.15 -0.65 4.20
C GLY A 34 9.08 0.13 3.46
N LEU A 35 8.04 -0.60 3.05
CA LEU A 35 6.85 -0.07 2.39
C LEU A 35 5.61 -0.73 3.00
N VAL A 36 4.58 0.07 3.22
CA VAL A 36 3.28 -0.34 3.78
C VAL A 36 2.17 0.17 2.88
N LEU A 37 1.22 -0.70 2.58
CA LEU A 37 -0.04 -0.36 1.94
C LEU A 37 -1.15 -0.41 2.99
N ALA A 38 -1.90 0.67 3.11
CA ALA A 38 -3.03 0.83 4.02
C ALA A 38 -4.27 1.34 3.28
N ASP A 39 -5.44 1.15 3.89
CA ASP A 39 -6.69 1.78 3.47
C ASP A 39 -6.88 3.15 4.13
N ASP A 40 -8.04 3.77 3.89
CA ASP A 40 -8.44 5.07 4.43
C ASP A 40 -8.82 5.09 5.90
N HIS A 41 -9.01 3.92 6.50
CA HIS A 41 -9.17 3.76 7.94
C HIS A 41 -7.84 3.48 8.66
N GLY A 42 -6.72 3.41 7.92
CA GLY A 42 -5.41 3.11 8.47
C GLY A 42 -5.19 1.62 8.76
N LEU A 43 -6.00 0.74 8.18
CA LEU A 43 -5.82 -0.70 8.32
C LEU A 43 -4.73 -1.21 7.38
N LEU A 44 -3.90 -2.12 7.90
CA LEU A 44 -2.81 -2.74 7.15
C LEU A 44 -3.34 -3.72 6.08
N VAL A 45 -3.18 -3.34 4.82
CA VAL A 45 -3.48 -4.20 3.66
C VAL A 45 -2.32 -5.15 3.40
N ALA A 46 -1.11 -4.62 3.26
CA ALA A 46 0.13 -5.40 3.04
C ALA A 46 1.37 -4.60 3.44
N SER A 47 2.48 -5.29 3.71
CA SER A 47 3.77 -4.66 4.03
C SER A 47 4.95 -5.43 3.45
N SER A 48 6.07 -4.75 3.26
CA SER A 48 7.35 -5.42 3.04
C SER A 48 7.80 -6.13 4.33
N PRO A 49 8.41 -7.33 4.25
CA PRO A 49 8.80 -8.11 5.42
C PRO A 49 9.78 -7.42 6.39
N SER A 50 10.56 -6.47 5.90
CA SER A 50 11.53 -5.70 6.69
C SER A 50 10.90 -4.57 7.51
N THR A 51 9.63 -4.25 7.26
CA THR A 51 8.96 -3.15 7.94
C THR A 51 8.78 -3.47 9.43
N ARG A 52 9.30 -2.60 10.29
CA ARG A 52 9.01 -2.66 11.73
C ARG A 52 7.66 -1.99 12.02
N ARG A 53 6.83 -2.65 12.84
CA ARG A 53 5.51 -2.16 13.27
C ARG A 53 4.61 -1.71 12.10
N PRO A 54 4.35 -2.59 11.11
CA PRO A 54 3.61 -2.21 9.91
C PRO A 54 2.19 -1.70 10.19
N GLU A 55 1.55 -2.13 11.28
CA GLU A 55 0.24 -1.66 11.71
C GLU A 55 0.28 -0.19 12.17
N GLU A 56 1.30 0.21 12.92
CA GLU A 56 1.50 1.60 13.36
C GLU A 56 1.74 2.51 12.14
N VAL A 57 2.56 2.04 11.20
CA VAL A 57 2.84 2.75 9.95
C VAL A 57 1.61 2.85 9.05
N ALA A 58 0.75 1.83 9.03
CA ALA A 58 -0.51 1.86 8.30
C ALA A 58 -1.46 2.91 8.86
N ALA A 59 -1.61 2.96 10.19
CA ALA A 59 -2.43 3.95 10.88
C ALA A 59 -1.98 5.39 10.62
N TYR A 60 -0.67 5.61 10.45
CA TYR A 60 -0.10 6.92 10.14
C TYR A 60 -0.50 7.44 8.74
N GLY A 61 -0.74 6.56 7.76
CA GLY A 61 -1.05 6.93 6.38
C GLY A 61 -2.12 8.02 6.23
N PRO A 62 -3.36 7.78 6.70
CA PRO A 62 -4.43 8.78 6.66
C PRO A 62 -4.15 10.00 7.56
N LEU A 63 -3.54 9.81 8.73
CA LEU A 63 -3.22 10.89 9.67
C LEU A 63 -2.21 11.89 9.08
N ALA A 64 -1.29 11.44 8.24
CA ALA A 64 -0.29 12.30 7.60
C ALA A 64 -0.90 13.35 6.65
N LEU A 65 -2.16 13.19 6.25
CA LEU A 65 -2.88 14.17 5.42
C LEU A 65 -3.69 15.18 6.23
N ASP A 66 -3.83 14.97 7.54
CA ASP A 66 -4.54 15.86 8.45
C ASP A 66 -3.68 16.13 9.70
N PRO A 67 -2.84 17.18 9.66
CA PRO A 67 -1.94 17.52 10.76
C PRO A 67 -2.64 17.75 12.10
N ASP A 68 -3.92 18.16 12.09
CA ASP A 68 -4.68 18.43 13.31
C ASP A 68 -5.06 17.14 14.06
N LEU A 69 -5.03 16.00 13.38
CA LEU A 69 -5.28 14.68 13.97
C LEU A 69 -4.00 14.02 14.52
N LEU A 70 -2.83 14.57 14.22
CA LEU A 70 -1.56 14.03 14.70
C LEU A 70 -1.28 14.47 16.14
N HIS A 71 -1.06 13.48 17.01
CA HIS A 71 -0.55 13.76 18.34
C HIS A 71 0.85 14.40 18.24
N PRO A 72 1.18 15.44 19.03
CA PRO A 72 2.49 16.10 19.00
C PRO A 72 3.68 15.13 19.17
N ASP A 73 3.47 14.07 19.96
CA ASP A 73 4.46 13.04 20.23
C ASP A 73 4.41 11.85 19.26
N CYS A 74 3.76 11.98 18.10
CA CYS A 74 3.76 10.94 17.08
C CYS A 74 5.18 10.78 16.50
N GLU A 75 5.88 9.71 16.91
CA GLU A 75 7.26 9.44 16.48
C GLU A 75 7.41 9.41 14.95
N LEU A 76 6.42 8.85 14.24
CA LEU A 76 6.43 8.78 12.77
C LEU A 76 6.32 10.16 12.11
N ALA A 77 5.60 11.11 12.72
CA ALA A 77 5.47 12.47 12.20
C ALA A 77 6.79 13.26 12.32
N GLN A 78 7.65 12.91 13.27
CA GLN A 78 8.93 13.55 13.51
C GLN A 78 10.06 13.00 12.62
N ARG A 79 9.79 11.92 11.89
CA ARG A 79 10.78 11.25 11.04
C ARG A 79 10.84 11.85 9.64
N GLU A 80 12.01 12.40 9.30
CA GLU A 80 12.28 12.92 7.94
C GLU A 80 12.36 11.83 6.87
N ASP A 81 12.48 10.57 7.27
CA ASP A 81 12.60 9.42 6.38
C ASP A 81 11.28 8.69 6.11
N VAL A 82 10.16 9.25 6.54
CA VAL A 82 8.82 8.74 6.24
C VAL A 82 8.20 9.56 5.10
N SER A 83 7.56 8.90 4.16
CA SER A 83 6.87 9.54 3.03
C SER A 83 5.57 8.82 2.73
N VAL A 84 4.50 9.57 2.54
CA VAL A 84 3.15 9.05 2.30
C VAL A 84 2.69 9.45 0.91
N GLN A 85 2.21 8.46 0.14
CA GLN A 85 1.53 8.68 -1.13
C GLN A 85 0.10 8.14 -1.03
N CYS A 86 -0.87 9.03 -1.20
CA CYS A 86 -2.28 8.67 -1.32
C CYS A 86 -2.65 8.47 -2.80
N PHE A 87 -3.51 7.49 -3.09
CA PHE A 87 -4.07 7.25 -4.41
C PHE A 87 -5.42 6.52 -4.33
N GLU A 88 -6.21 6.59 -5.38
CA GLU A 88 -7.49 5.87 -5.47
C GLU A 88 -7.37 4.62 -6.35
N HIS A 89 -8.09 3.58 -5.98
CA HIS A 89 -8.27 2.37 -6.77
C HIS A 89 -9.69 1.83 -6.57
N ASP A 90 -10.45 1.74 -7.68
CA ASP A 90 -11.82 1.23 -7.71
C ASP A 90 -12.75 1.89 -6.66
N GLY A 91 -12.60 3.21 -6.49
CA GLY A 91 -13.37 4.02 -5.53
C GLY A 91 -12.88 3.93 -4.08
N ALA A 92 -11.94 3.02 -3.77
CA ALA A 92 -11.28 2.97 -2.47
C ALA A 92 -10.03 3.86 -2.46
N ARG A 93 -9.85 4.59 -1.36
CA ARG A 93 -8.65 5.40 -1.13
C ARG A 93 -7.61 4.56 -0.40
N LEU A 94 -6.39 4.54 -0.94
CA LEU A 94 -5.27 3.76 -0.44
C LEU A 94 -4.06 4.64 -0.16
N PHE A 95 -3.26 4.20 0.80
CA PHE A 95 -2.09 4.89 1.28
C PHE A 95 -0.88 3.99 1.14
N LEU A 96 0.12 4.46 0.40
CA LEU A 96 1.44 3.84 0.36
C LEU A 96 2.39 4.65 1.22
N VAL A 97 2.80 4.08 2.34
CA VAL A 97 3.73 4.67 3.30
C VAL A 97 5.09 4.02 3.12
N GLY A 98 6.13 4.84 3.00
CA GLY A 98 7.49 4.38 2.80
C GLY A 98 8.45 4.95 3.83
N MET A 99 9.42 4.14 4.23
CA MET A 99 10.44 4.48 5.23
C MET A 99 11.85 4.35 4.65
N GLY A 100 12.76 5.23 5.06
CA GLY A 100 14.16 5.21 4.67
C GLY A 100 14.39 5.68 3.23
N GLY A 101 15.50 5.24 2.64
CA GLY A 101 15.92 5.62 1.29
C GLY A 101 16.39 7.08 1.16
N LEU A 102 16.99 7.40 0.01
CA LEU A 102 17.50 8.72 -0.29
C LEU A 102 16.36 9.70 -0.60
N ALA A 103 16.34 10.86 0.06
CA ALA A 103 15.29 11.87 -0.07
C ALA A 103 14.97 12.23 -1.53
N SER A 104 16.01 12.38 -2.38
CA SER A 104 15.87 12.69 -3.81
C SER A 104 15.12 11.63 -4.63
N HIS A 105 15.03 10.38 -4.13
CA HIS A 105 14.47 9.25 -4.88
C HIS A 105 13.14 8.73 -4.31
N ARG A 106 12.73 9.12 -3.09
CA ARG A 106 11.54 8.58 -2.40
C ARG A 106 10.26 8.75 -3.18
N ALA A 107 10.00 9.95 -3.71
CA ALA A 107 8.79 10.22 -4.48
C ALA A 107 8.68 9.28 -5.70
N LEU A 108 9.77 9.11 -6.44
CA LEU A 108 9.81 8.22 -7.60
C LEU A 108 9.65 6.74 -7.18
N ALA A 109 10.24 6.35 -6.05
CA ALA A 109 10.10 5.00 -5.49
C ALA A 109 8.64 4.67 -5.15
N LEU A 110 7.95 5.57 -4.45
CA LEU A 110 6.53 5.43 -4.12
C LEU A 110 5.65 5.33 -5.36
N VAL A 111 5.88 6.17 -6.37
CA VAL A 111 5.14 6.11 -7.65
C VAL A 111 5.34 4.76 -8.36
N ARG A 112 6.56 4.21 -8.36
CA ARG A 112 6.85 2.91 -8.97
C ARG A 112 6.20 1.76 -8.19
N ALA A 113 6.27 1.79 -6.87
CA ALA A 113 5.64 0.82 -5.99
C ALA A 113 4.10 0.84 -6.16
N MET A 114 3.49 2.02 -6.17
CA MET A 114 2.06 2.23 -6.43
C MET A 114 1.64 1.59 -7.77
N ARG A 115 2.37 1.82 -8.87
CA ARG A 115 2.09 1.17 -10.16
C ARG A 115 2.14 -0.36 -10.08
N GLY A 116 3.02 -0.90 -9.24
CA GLY A 116 3.11 -2.32 -8.97
C GLY A 116 1.88 -2.86 -8.22
N VAL A 117 1.47 -2.15 -7.17
CA VAL A 117 0.27 -2.44 -6.38
C VAL A 117 -0.97 -2.43 -7.27
N CYS A 118 -1.21 -1.35 -8.03
CA CYS A 118 -2.40 -1.24 -8.88
C CYS A 118 -2.47 -2.35 -9.94
N ARG A 119 -1.32 -2.83 -10.43
CA ARG A 119 -1.27 -3.96 -11.37
C ARG A 119 -1.68 -5.29 -10.74
N ILE A 120 -1.45 -5.47 -9.44
CA ILE A 120 -1.88 -6.66 -8.71
C ILE A 120 -3.37 -6.57 -8.42
N LEU A 121 -3.83 -5.44 -7.87
CA LEU A 121 -5.24 -5.27 -7.50
C LEU A 121 -6.19 -5.41 -8.71
N ARG A 122 -5.82 -4.87 -9.89
CA ARG A 122 -6.57 -5.08 -11.14
C ARG A 122 -6.72 -6.53 -11.60
N ARG A 123 -5.86 -7.45 -11.14
CA ARG A 123 -5.98 -8.89 -11.44
C ARG A 123 -6.98 -9.58 -10.52
N THR A 124 -7.23 -9.00 -9.36
CA THR A 124 -8.09 -9.54 -8.32
C THR A 124 -9.57 -9.19 -8.55
N THR A 125 -9.87 -8.25 -9.45
CA THR A 125 -11.22 -7.74 -9.66
C THR A 125 -11.89 -8.31 -10.91
N CYS A 126 -12.78 -9.28 -10.71
CA CYS A 126 -14.07 -9.34 -11.41
C CYS A 126 -15.06 -10.15 -10.58
N VAL A 127 -15.85 -9.46 -9.75
CA VAL A 127 -17.21 -9.92 -9.42
C VAL A 127 -18.13 -8.77 -9.86
N PRO A 128 -18.98 -8.96 -10.89
CA PRO A 128 -19.93 -7.93 -11.28
C PRO A 128 -20.89 -7.65 -10.11
N PRO A 129 -21.37 -6.41 -9.93
CA PRO A 129 -22.44 -6.14 -8.98
C PRO A 129 -23.63 -7.04 -9.34
N GLU A 130 -24.13 -7.83 -8.41
CA GLU A 130 -25.38 -8.56 -8.64
C GLU A 130 -26.47 -7.54 -9.01
N PRO A 131 -27.26 -7.78 -10.06
CA PRO A 131 -28.36 -6.89 -10.39
C PRO A 131 -29.31 -6.85 -9.19
N SER A 132 -29.38 -5.68 -8.56
CA SER A 132 -30.37 -5.36 -7.53
C SER A 132 -31.75 -5.77 -8.05
N VAL A 133 -32.29 -6.88 -7.52
CA VAL A 133 -33.63 -7.35 -7.86
C VAL A 133 -34.59 -6.26 -7.40
N ALA A 134 -35.09 -5.48 -8.36
CA ALA A 134 -36.19 -4.57 -8.13
C ALA A 134 -37.36 -5.39 -7.58
N SER A 135 -37.67 -5.17 -6.31
CA SER A 135 -38.85 -5.76 -5.67
C SER A 135 -40.09 -5.24 -6.40
N PRO A 136 -40.98 -6.12 -6.90
CA PRO A 136 -42.23 -5.66 -7.45
C PRO A 136 -43.14 -5.25 -6.28
N ALA A 137 -43.30 -3.95 -6.09
CA ALA A 137 -44.43 -3.44 -5.33
C ALA A 137 -45.71 -3.91 -6.04
N SER A 138 -46.38 -4.86 -5.39
CA SER A 138 -47.64 -5.44 -5.82
C SER A 138 -48.81 -4.54 -5.43
N ALA A 139 -49.80 -4.49 -6.34
CA ALA A 139 -51.21 -4.10 -6.20
C ALA A 139 -51.55 -2.64 -5.79
#